data_AF-A0A528TH64-F1
#
_entry.id   AF-A0A528TH64-F1
#
_cell.length_a   1.000
_cell.length_b   1.000
_cell.length_c   1.000
_cell.angle_alpha   90.00
_cell.angle_beta   90.00
_cell.angle_gamma   90.00
#
_symmetry.space_group_name_H-M   'P 1'
#
loop_
_entity.id
_entity.type
_entity.pdbx_description
1 polymer ?
#
loop_
_entity_poly.entity_id
_entity_poly.type
_entity_poly.pdbx_seq_one_letter_code
_entity_poly.pdbx_strand_id
1 'polypeptide(L)' 'WLAGEELSLVDIYLVMLVAWHPDTKSARVAWPNIERLWGKLRQHAIMRKLNLSHEMWPQD' A
#
# COMPACT_ATOMS: atom_id res chain seq x y z
N TRP A 1 0.41 8.44 8.82
CA TRP A 1 0.41 8.56 7.36
C TRP A 1 1.68 9.27 6.95
N LEU A 2 2.01 9.32 5.66
CA LEU A 2 3.26 9.91 5.17
C LEU A 2 3.22 11.43 5.19
N ALA A 3 2.03 12.01 4.99
CA ALA A 3 1.82 13.45 5.01
C ALA A 3 0.72 13.78 6.04
N GLY A 4 1.14 14.23 7.22
CA GLY A 4 0.24 14.65 8.29
C GLY A 4 -0.47 13.50 9.01
N GLU A 5 -1.62 13.81 9.59
CA GLU A 5 -2.35 12.93 10.52
C GLU A 5 -3.45 12.09 9.84
N GLU A 6 -3.72 12.34 8.55
CA GLU A 6 -4.79 11.70 7.79
C GLU A 6 -4.24 10.95 6.56
N LEU A 7 -5.05 10.03 6.03
CA LEU A 7 -4.75 9.34 4.78
C LEU A 7 -4.62 10.36 3.65
N SER A 8 -3.51 10.31 2.93
CA SER A 8 -3.26 11.17 1.78
C SER A 8 -3.04 10.36 0.50
N LEU A 9 -3.11 11.04 -0.64
CA LEU A 9 -2.79 10.45 -1.94
C LEU A 9 -1.34 9.94 -2.01
N VAL A 10 -0.42 10.54 -1.25
CA VAL A 10 0.99 10.12 -1.18
C VAL A 10 1.12 8.71 -0.60
N ASP A 11 0.30 8.37 0.40
CA ASP A 11 0.26 7.03 0.98
C ASP A 11 -0.15 5.97 -0.05
N ILE A 12 -1.12 6.31 -0.90
CA ILE A 12 -1.63 5.44 -1.95
C ILE A 12 -0.56 5.25 -3.04
N TYR A 13 0.03 6.34 -3.54
CA TYR A 13 1.06 6.26 -4.58
C TYR A 13 2.30 5.49 -4.12
N LEU A 14 2.75 5.69 -2.88
CA LEU A 14 3.90 4.95 -2.39
C LEU A 14 3.62 3.45 -2.33
N VAL A 15 2.43 3.04 -1.88
CA VAL A 15 2.07 1.62 -1.86
C VAL A 15 1.91 1.05 -3.27
N MET A 16 1.39 1.82 -4.23
CA MET A 16 1.36 1.39 -5.64
C MET A 16 2.77 1.11 -6.17
N LEU A 17 3.73 1.99 -5.87
CA LEU A 17 5.13 1.80 -6.30
C LEU A 17 5.74 0.52 -5.71
N VAL A 18 5.48 0.22 -4.44
CA VAL A 18 6.00 -1.00 -3.80
C VAL A 18 5.28 -2.25 -4.29
N ALA A 19 3.97 -2.19 -4.49
CA ALA A 19 3.17 -3.33 -4.98
C ALA A 19 3.55 -3.75 -6.40
N TRP A 20 4.03 -2.82 -7.22
CA TRP A 20 4.52 -3.08 -8.57
C TRP A 20 6.03 -3.22 -8.66
N HIS A 21 6.73 -3.22 -7.52
CA HIS A 21 8.16 -3.46 -7.50
C HIS A 21 8.45 -4.90 -7.97
N PRO A 22 9.43 -5.13 -8.89
CA PRO A 22 9.74 -6.46 -9.42
C PRO A 22 10.05 -7.51 -8.34
N ASP A 23 10.62 -7.04 -7.23
CA ASP A 23 10.84 -7.84 -6.03
C ASP A 23 10.06 -7.24 -4.85
N THR A 24 8.75 -7.43 -4.86
CA THR A 24 7.85 -6.90 -3.83
C THR A 24 8.19 -7.46 -2.44
N LYS A 25 8.65 -8.72 -2.35
CA LYS A 25 8.95 -9.38 -1.07
C LYS A 25 10.16 -8.73 -0.39
N SER A 26 11.26 -8.54 -1.12
CA SER A 26 12.44 -7.88 -0.55
C SER A 26 12.17 -6.41 -0.25
N ALA A 27 11.40 -5.72 -1.08
CA ALA A 27 11.01 -4.33 -0.85
C ALA A 27 10.20 -4.14 0.45
N ARG A 28 9.25 -5.05 0.74
CA ARG A 28 8.47 -5.04 1.99
C ARG A 28 9.34 -5.25 3.23
N VAL A 29 10.35 -6.13 3.14
CA VAL A 29 11.30 -6.38 4.25
C VAL A 29 12.26 -5.21 4.45
N ALA A 30 12.76 -4.62 3.37
CA ALA A 30 13.69 -3.50 3.42
C ALA A 30 13.06 -2.22 3.99
N TRP A 31 11.74 -2.05 3.85
CA TRP A 31 11.02 -0.83 4.21
C TRP A 31 9.86 -1.09 5.19
N PRO A 32 10.15 -1.38 6.47
CA PRO A 32 9.14 -1.77 7.47
C PRO A 32 8.06 -0.69 7.71
N ASN A 33 8.39 0.58 7.50
CA ASN A 33 7.41 1.67 7.59
C ASN A 33 6.39 1.63 6.44
N ILE A 34 6.81 1.20 5.25
CA ILE A 34 5.92 1.00 4.11
C ILE A 34 5.05 -0.23 4.34
N GLU A 35 5.61 -1.31 4.88
CA GLU A 35 4.83 -2.50 5.25
C GLU A 35 3.73 -2.15 6.26
N ARG A 36 4.07 -1.38 7.30
CA ARG A 36 3.10 -0.89 8.29
C ARG A 36 2.00 -0.03 7.64
N LEU A 37 2.36 0.82 6.67
CA LEU A 37 1.40 1.62 5.93
C LEU A 37 0.49 0.76 5.06
N TRP A 38 1.06 -0.22 4.35
CA TRP A 38 0.34 -1.15 3.52
C TRP A 38 -0.66 -1.97 4.33
N GLY A 39 -0.27 -2.47 5.51
CA GLY A 39 -1.18 -3.16 6.43
C GLY A 39 -2.41 -2.32 6.80
N LYS A 40 -2.24 -1.02 7.05
CA LYS A 40 -3.36 -0.09 7.30
C LYS A 40 -4.23 0.13 6.07
N LEU A 41 -3.62 0.32 4.90
CA LEU A 41 -4.34 0.55 3.65
C LEU A 41 -5.16 -0.67 3.21
N ARG A 42 -4.68 -1.90 3.42
CA ARG A 42 -5.46 -3.13 3.13
C ARG A 42 -6.77 -3.21 3.91
N GLN A 43 -6.80 -2.64 5.11
CA GLN A 43 -8.00 -2.60 5.95
C GLN A 43 -8.92 -1.43 5.57
N HIS A 44 -8.45 -0.47 4.77
CA HIS A 44 -9.23 0.70 4.39
C HIS A 44 -10.30 0.35 3.35
N ALA A 45 -11.56 0.70 3.64
CA ALA A 45 -12.72 0.29 2.84
C ALA A 45 -12.64 0.71 1.37
N ILE A 46 -12.21 1.95 1.10
CA ILE A 46 -12.03 2.45 -0.28
C ILE A 46 -10.94 1.66 -1.01
N MET A 47 -9.85 1.32 -0.32
CA MET A 47 -8.74 0.58 -0.93
C MET A 47 -9.14 -0.87 -1.26
N ARG A 48 -9.93 -1.51 -0.39
CA ARG A 48 -10.49 -2.84 -0.69
C ARG A 48 -11.41 -2.80 -1.90
N LYS A 49 -12.30 -1.80 -1.98
CA LYS A 49 -13.20 -1.62 -3.14
C LYS A 49 -12.40 -1.38 -4.42
N LEU A 50 -11.41 -0.49 -4.37
CA LEU A 50 -10.55 -0.19 -5.52
C LEU A 50 -9.79 -1.44 -6.00
N ASN A 51 -9.21 -2.20 -5.07
CA ASN A 51 -8.48 -3.42 -5.44
C ASN A 51 -9.38 -4.53 -5.95
N LEU A 52 -10.63 -4.64 -5.46
CA LEU A 52 -11.60 -5.59 -5.98
C LEU A 52 -12.02 -5.27 -7.42
N SER A 53 -12.09 -3.99 -7.78
CA SER A 53 -12.49 -3.56 -9.11
C SER A 53 -11.36 -3.63 -10.15
N HIS A 54 -10.10 -3.53 -9.71
CA HIS A 54 -8.97 -3.31 -10.61
C HIS A 54 -7.77 -4.24 -10.38
N GLU A 55 -7.83 -5.13 -9.38
CA GLU A 55 -6.77 -6.10 -9.05
C GLU A 55 -5.38 -5.45 -8.92
N MET A 56 -5.34 -4.23 -8.37
CA MET A 56 -4.15 -3.36 -8.41
C MET A 56 -2.95 -3.91 -7.63
N TRP A 57 -3.14 -4.72 -6.59
CA TRP A 57 -2.07 -5.27 -5.77
C TRP A 57 -2.43 -6.61 -5.09
N PRO A 58 -1.39 -7.40 -4.69
CA PRO A 58 -1.57 -8.67 -3.97
C PRO A 58 -2.22 -8.48 -2.60
N GLN A 59 -3.04 -9.44 -2.18
CA GLN A 59 -3.75 -9.41 -0.89
C GLN A 59 -2.97 -10.07 0.26
N ASP A 60 -1.89 -10.79 -0.06
CA ASP A 60 -1.07 -11.60 0.85
C ASP A 60 -0.14 -10.78 1.75
#